data_AF-Q8I9M2-F1
#
_entry.id   AF-Q8I9M2-F1
#
_cell.length_a   1.000
_cell.length_b   1.000
_cell.length_c   1.000
_cell.angle_alpha   90.00
_cell.angle_beta   90.00
_cell.angle_gamma   90.00
#
_symmetry.space_group_name_H-M   'P 1'
#
loop_
_entity.id
_entity.type
_entity.pdbx_description
1 polymer ?
#
loop_
_entity_poly.entity_id
_entity_poly.type
_entity_poly.pdbx_seq_one_letter_code
_entity_poly.pdbx_strand_id
1 'polypeptide(L)' 'LGPQVKEGENVFGVAHIFASFNDTFVHVTDLSGKETIARVTGGMKVKADRDEASPYAAMLAAQDVAERCK' A
#
# COMPACT_ATOMS: atom_id res chain seq x y z
N LEU A 1 -17.99 5.50 0.10
CA LEU A 1 -18.42 5.22 1.50
C LEU A 1 -17.16 5.17 2.34
N GLY A 2 -17.08 5.98 3.39
CA GLY A 2 -15.95 6.03 4.32
C GLY A 2 -16.44 6.33 5.75
N PRO A 3 -15.58 6.19 6.77
CA PRO A 3 -15.96 6.48 8.15
C PRO A 3 -16.40 7.94 8.32
N GLN A 4 -17.40 8.16 9.17
CA GLN A 4 -17.82 9.51 9.55
C GLN A 4 -16.91 10.02 10.65
N VAL A 5 -15.90 10.81 10.28
CA VAL A 5 -14.96 11.46 11.19
C VAL A 5 -15.38 12.91 11.47
N LYS A 6 -15.10 13.38 12.69
CA LYS A 6 -15.28 14.80 13.04
C LYS A 6 -14.20 15.63 12.36
N GLU A 7 -14.50 16.90 12.12
CA GLU A 7 -13.56 17.83 11.51
C GLU A 7 -12.29 17.94 12.38
N GLY A 8 -11.12 17.67 11.77
CA GLY A 8 -9.82 17.67 12.45
C GLY A 8 -9.35 16.31 12.98
N GLU A 9 -10.12 15.23 12.85
CA GLU A 9 -9.70 13.88 13.24
C GLU A 9 -9.19 13.06 12.04
N ASN A 10 -8.10 12.32 12.25
CA ASN A 10 -7.52 11.43 11.25
C ASN A 10 -8.04 9.99 11.43
N VAL A 11 -8.28 9.31 10.31
CA VAL A 11 -8.55 7.88 10.27
C VAL A 11 -7.22 7.15 10.09
N PHE A 12 -6.85 6.31 11.06
CA PHE A 12 -5.60 5.57 11.02
C PHE A 12 -5.80 4.15 10.46
N GLY A 13 -4.83 3.71 9.68
CA GLY A 13 -4.64 2.32 9.26
C GLY A 13 -3.18 1.90 9.47
N VAL A 14 -2.89 0.62 9.28
CA VAL A 14 -1.55 0.07 9.41
C VAL A 14 -1.00 -0.24 8.02
N ALA A 15 0.16 0.32 7.68
CA ALA A 15 0.88 0.00 6.46
C ALA A 15 1.93 -1.09 6.72
N HIS A 16 1.69 -2.29 6.21
CA HIS A 16 2.62 -3.41 6.21
C HIS A 16 3.49 -3.33 4.95
N ILE A 17 4.76 -2.94 5.15
CA ILE A 17 5.75 -2.85 4.07
C ILE A 17 6.61 -4.09 4.12
N PHE A 18 6.44 -4.98 3.14
CA PHE A 18 7.32 -6.13 2.98
C PHE A 18 8.29 -5.85 1.84
N ALA A 19 9.54 -5.56 2.18
CA ALA A 19 10.61 -5.31 1.23
C ALA A 19 11.54 -6.52 1.20
N SER A 20 11.55 -7.23 0.07
CA SER A 20 12.45 -8.35 -0.18
C SER A 20 13.37 -8.03 -1.37
N PHE A 21 14.36 -8.90 -1.60
CA PHE A 21 15.25 -8.77 -2.76
C PHE A 21 14.54 -9.03 -4.10
N ASN A 22 13.37 -9.67 -4.07
CA ASN A 22 12.67 -10.09 -5.28
C ASN A 22 11.47 -9.19 -5.60
N ASP A 23 10.73 -8.75 -4.59
CA ASP A 23 9.56 -7.87 -4.77
C ASP A 23 9.31 -7.02 -3.52
N THR A 24 8.54 -5.95 -3.70
CA THR A 24 8.10 -5.02 -2.65
C THR A 24 6.58 -5.02 -2.54
N PHE A 25 6.05 -5.16 -1.33
CA PHE A 25 4.61 -5.16 -1.09
C PHE A 25 4.25 -3.96 -0.21
N VAL A 26 3.20 -3.25 -0.63
CA VAL A 26 2.56 -2.21 0.15
C VAL A 26 1.15 -2.69 0.47
N HIS A 27 0.91 -3.06 1.72
CA HIS A 27 -0.36 -3.60 2.18
C HIS A 27 -0.89 -2.78 3.35
N VAL A 28 -2.01 -2.09 3.13
CA VAL A 28 -2.69 -1.29 4.16
C VAL A 28 -3.89 -2.06 4.71
N THR A 29 -3.96 -2.16 6.03
CA THR A 29 -5.05 -2.79 6.77
C THR A 29 -5.69 -1.81 7.73
N ASP A 30 -6.83 -2.20 8.29
CA ASP A 30 -7.37 -1.59 9.50
C ASP A 30 -6.43 -1.82 10.70
N LEU A 31 -6.75 -1.19 11.84
CA LEU A 31 -5.95 -1.28 13.07
C LEU A 31 -5.88 -2.69 13.65
N SER A 32 -6.89 -3.55 13.41
CA SER A 32 -6.84 -4.95 13.85
C SER A 32 -5.93 -5.82 12.96
N GLY A 33 -5.57 -5.34 11.76
CA GLY A 33 -4.81 -6.10 10.78
C GLY A 33 -5.62 -7.20 10.08
N LYS A 34 -6.93 -7.30 10.35
CA LYS A 34 -7.78 -8.37 9.82
C LYS A 34 -8.40 -8.00 8.48
N GLU A 35 -8.75 -6.73 8.29
CA GLU A 35 -9.39 -6.23 7.08
C GLU A 35 -8.37 -5.49 6.22
N THR A 36 -8.28 -5.89 4.96
CA THR A 36 -7.38 -5.27 3.99
C THR A 36 -8.09 -4.13 3.29
N ILE A 37 -7.52 -2.93 3.38
CA ILE A 37 -8.02 -1.73 2.70
C ILE A 37 -7.48 -1.69 1.27
N ALA A 38 -6.16 -1.82 1.13
CA ALA A 38 -5.49 -1.79 -0.16
C ALA A 38 -4.22 -2.64 -0.12
N ARG A 39 -3.94 -3.36 -1.22
CA ARG A 39 -2.69 -4.13 -1.36
C ARG A 39 -2.20 -4.05 -2.80
N VAL A 40 -0.98 -3.55 -2.97
CA VAL A 40 -0.32 -3.43 -4.28
C VAL A 40 1.14 -3.84 -4.11
N THR A 41 1.69 -4.53 -5.10
CA THR A 41 3.11 -4.91 -5.12
C THR A 41 3.87 -4.14 -6.20
N GLY A 42 5.20 -4.09 -6.07
CA GLY A 42 6.10 -3.54 -7.07
C GLY A 42 5.92 -4.26 -8.40
N GLY A 43 5.85 -5.59 -8.39
CA GLY A 43 5.59 -6.41 -9.58
C GLY A 43 4.26 -6.13 -10.29
N MET A 44 3.24 -5.60 -9.60
CA MET A 44 2.01 -5.14 -10.27
C MET A 44 2.18 -3.84 -11.06
N LYS A 45 3.25 -3.07 -10.80
CA LYS A 45 3.51 -1.75 -11.41
C LYS A 45 4.59 -1.77 -12.47
N VAL A 46 5.41 -2.82 -12.53
CA VAL A 46 6.42 -3.03 -13.55
C VAL A 46 6.09 -4.28 -14.36
N LYS A 47 6.57 -4.34 -15.61
CA LYS A 47 6.33 -5.50 -16.50
C LYS A 47 7.50 -6.48 -16.56
N ALA A 48 8.61 -6.15 -15.91
CA ALA A 48 9.83 -6.94 -15.94
C ALA A 48 10.10 -7.53 -14.56
N ASP A 49 10.21 -8.86 -14.49
CA ASP A 49 10.41 -9.61 -13.25
C ASP A 49 11.69 -9.19 -12.49
N ARG A 50 12.70 -8.64 -13.19
CA ARG A 50 13.93 -8.14 -12.55
C ARG A 50 13.69 -6.87 -11.72
N ASP A 51 12.69 -6.08 -12.10
CA ASP A 51 12.51 -4.70 -11.62
C ASP A 51 11.47 -4.61 -10.50
N GLU A 52 10.88 -5.74 -10.08
CA GLU A 52 9.81 -5.80 -9.07
C GLU A 52 10.27 -5.28 -7.69
N ALA A 53 11.54 -5.52 -7.34
CA ALA A 53 12.17 -4.99 -6.12
C ALA A 53 12.77 -3.58 -6.29
N SER A 54 12.67 -2.98 -7.48
CA SER A 54 13.30 -1.67 -7.72
C SER A 54 12.67 -0.58 -6.84
N PRO A 55 13.45 0.40 -6.35
CA PRO A 55 12.90 1.52 -5.58
C PRO A 55 11.82 2.30 -6.33
N TYR A 56 11.90 2.32 -7.66
CA TYR A 56 10.90 2.96 -8.51
C TYR A 56 9.58 2.19 -8.55
N ALA A 57 9.63 0.85 -8.66
CA ALA A 57 8.43 0.02 -8.58
C ALA A 57 7.71 0.19 -7.23
N ALA A 58 8.46 0.21 -6.13
CA ALA A 58 7.92 0.43 -4.79
C ALA A 58 7.24 1.80 -4.65
N MET A 59 7.83 2.86 -5.21
CA MET A 59 7.24 4.21 -5.20
C MET A 59 5.90 4.25 -5.94
N LEU A 60 5.82 3.61 -7.13
CA LEU A 60 4.57 3.53 -7.90
C LEU A 60 3.51 2.72 -7.18
N ALA A 61 3.90 1.64 -6.49
CA ALA A 61 2.97 0.84 -5.68
C ALA A 61 2.42 1.66 -4.50
N ALA A 62 3.28 2.43 -3.82
CA ALA A 62 2.89 3.29 -2.71
C ALA A 62 1.92 4.41 -3.13
N GLN A 63 2.13 5.01 -4.30
CA GLN A 63 1.21 6.04 -4.83
C GLN A 63 -0.18 5.49 -5.10
N ASP A 64 -0.29 4.30 -5.70
CA ASP A 64 -1.58 3.66 -5.99
C ASP A 64 -2.33 3.29 -4.71
N VAL A 65 -1.61 2.78 -3.70
CA VAL A 65 -2.19 2.50 -2.38
C VAL A 65 -2.67 3.78 -1.71
N ALA A 66 -1.87 4.85 -1.74
CA ALA A 66 -2.26 6.13 -1.17
C ALA A 66 -3.51 6.73 -1.83
N GLU A 67 -3.67 6.54 -3.15
CA GLU A 67 -4.86 6.98 -3.87
C GLU A 67 -6.11 6.17 -3.48
N ARG A 68 -5.97 4.86 -3.26
CA ARG A 68 -7.06 3.99 -2.79
C ARG A 68 -7.45 4.22 -1.33
N CYS A 69 -6.55 4.77 -0.52
CA CYS A 69 -6.79 5.05 0.90
C CYS A 69 -7.38 6.43 1.17
N LYS A 70 -7.52 7.29 0.15
CA LYS A 70 -8.24 8.57 0.24
C LYS A 70 -9.75 8.35 0.16
#